data_AF-A0A0L7KRX9-F1
#
_entry.id   AF-A0A0L7KRX9-F1
#
_cell.length_a   1.000
_cell.length_b   1.000
_cell.length_c   1.000
_cell.angle_alpha   90.00
_cell.angle_beta   90.00
_cell.angle_gamma   90.00
#
_symmetry.space_group_name_H-M   'P 1'
#
loop_
_entity.id
_entity.type
_entity.pdbx_description
1 polymer ?
#
loop_
_entity_poly.entity_id
_entity_poly.type
_entity_poly.pdbx_seq_one_letter_code
_entity_poly.pdbx_strand_id
1 'polypeptide(L)' 'MQGGTFTISNGGVFGSLLSMPIINLPQSAILGMHGIFQRPVAIKGKVRLGSLLSKPIINLKPS' A
#
# COMPACT_ATOMS: atom_id res chain seq x y z
N MET A 1 11.68 -18.53 2.94
CA MET A 1 10.53 -18.45 3.88
C MET A 1 9.32 -19.06 3.18
N GLN A 2 8.92 -20.27 3.56
CA GLN A 2 7.85 -21.04 2.91
C GLN A 2 6.57 -21.03 3.77
N GLY A 3 5.41 -21.32 3.15
CA GLY A 3 4.14 -21.51 3.86
C GLY A 3 3.30 -20.25 4.11
N GLY A 4 3.64 -19.10 3.54
CA GLY A 4 2.81 -17.89 3.63
C GLY A 4 1.49 -18.03 2.86
N THR A 5 0.45 -17.36 3.32
CA THR A 5 -0.87 -17.27 2.65
C THR A 5 -1.11 -15.90 2.02
N PHE A 6 -0.47 -14.86 2.57
CA PHE A 6 -0.61 -13.46 2.22
C PHE A 6 0.73 -12.73 2.34
N THR A 7 0.99 -11.80 1.41
CA THR A 7 2.21 -10.98 1.42
C THR A 7 1.88 -9.51 1.57
N ILE A 8 2.69 -8.80 2.36
CA ILE A 8 2.77 -7.34 2.37
C ILE A 8 4.07 -6.94 1.68
N SER A 9 3.98 -6.08 0.67
CA SER A 9 5.15 -5.49 0.00
C SER A 9 5.12 -3.98 0.14
N ASN A 10 6.19 -3.40 0.69
CA ASN A 10 6.27 -1.97 0.97
C ASN A 10 7.27 -1.27 0.03
N GLY A 11 6.74 -0.67 -1.04
CA GLY A 11 7.51 0.20 -1.92
C GLY A 11 7.66 1.63 -1.40
N GLY A 12 6.93 1.98 -0.33
CA GLY A 12 6.95 3.31 0.27
C GLY A 12 8.29 3.72 0.86
N VAL A 13 9.12 2.75 1.25
CA VAL A 13 10.52 3.01 1.68
C VAL A 13 11.36 3.65 0.57
N PHE A 14 11.00 3.42 -0.70
CA PHE A 14 11.65 4.00 -1.88
C PHE A 14 10.93 5.25 -2.40
N GLY A 15 9.96 5.78 -1.66
CA GLY A 15 9.16 6.94 -2.10
C GLY A 15 8.13 6.60 -3.19
N SER A 16 7.80 5.32 -3.40
CA SER A 16 6.79 4.92 -4.38
C SER A 16 5.43 5.51 -3.99
N LEU A 17 4.75 6.13 -4.97
CA LEU A 17 3.40 6.68 -4.83
C LEU A 17 2.32 5.68 -5.26
N LEU A 18 2.68 4.76 -6.16
CA LEU A 18 1.81 3.77 -6.79
C LEU A 18 2.66 2.63 -7.38
N SER A 19 2.16 1.40 -7.32
CA SER A 19 2.76 0.23 -7.96
C SER A 19 1.71 -0.87 -8.15
N MET A 20 1.96 -1.78 -9.09
CA MET A 20 1.15 -3.00 -9.28
C MET A 20 1.87 -4.18 -8.61
N PRO A 21 1.50 -4.57 -7.38
CA PRO A 21 2.16 -5.68 -6.68
C PRO A 21 1.83 -7.02 -7.36
N ILE A 22 2.85 -7.86 -7.55
CA ILE A 22 2.72 -9.19 -8.17
C ILE A 22 2.62 -10.25 -7.09
N ILE A 23 1.64 -11.15 -7.19
CA ILE A 23 1.42 -12.23 -6.23
C ILE A 23 2.57 -13.23 -6.29
N ASN A 24 3.17 -13.52 -5.14
CA ASN A 24 4.13 -14.61 -5.01
C ASN A 24 3.39 -15.94 -4.81
N LEU A 25 3.16 -16.68 -5.90
CA LEU A 25 2.48 -17.98 -5.84
C LEU A 25 3.22 -18.95 -4.88
N PRO A 26 2.49 -19.78 -4.10
CA PRO A 26 1.06 -20.13 -4.19
C PRO A 26 0.11 -19.25 -3.36
N GLN A 27 0.54 -18.06 -2.92
CA GLN A 27 -0.27 -17.23 -2.02
C GLN A 27 -1.58 -16.74 -2.63
N SER A 28 -2.55 -16.43 -1.77
CA SER A 28 -3.89 -16.02 -2.19
C SER A 28 -3.99 -14.53 -2.53
N ALA A 29 -3.19 -13.68 -1.88
CA ALA A 29 -3.24 -12.24 -2.13
C ALA A 29 -1.94 -11.53 -1.73
N ILE A 30 -1.77 -10.33 -2.28
CA ILE A 30 -0.70 -9.40 -1.94
C ILE A 30 -1.26 -7.99 -1.72
N LEU A 31 -0.79 -7.32 -0.66
CA LEU A 31 -1.03 -5.91 -0.39
C LEU A 31 0.25 -5.09 -0.66
N GLY A 32 0.16 -4.21 -1.65
CA GLY A 32 1.17 -3.20 -1.94
C GLY A 32 0.95 -1.94 -1.12
N MET A 33 1.97 -1.58 -0.34
CA MET A 33 2.03 -0.35 0.45
C MET A 33 2.97 0.66 -0.21
N HIS A 34 2.64 1.95 -0.04
CA HIS A 34 3.31 3.08 -0.67
C HIS A 34 3.74 4.12 0.36
N GLY A 35 4.39 5.19 -0.10
CA GLY A 35 4.97 6.18 0.78
C GLY A 35 3.93 6.98 1.57
N ILE A 36 4.34 7.42 2.75
CA ILE A 36 3.59 8.37 3.58
C ILE A 36 4.15 9.77 3.30
N PHE A 37 3.28 10.70 2.93
CA PHE A 37 3.68 12.06 2.56
C PHE A 37 2.84 13.09 3.32
N GLN A 38 3.43 14.26 3.60
CA GLN A 38 2.68 15.41 4.08
C GLN A 38 1.76 15.92 2.98
N ARG A 39 0.46 15.93 3.23
CA ARG A 39 -0.55 16.42 2.29
C ARG A 39 -1.55 17.32 3.02
N PRO A 40 -2.13 18.33 2.36
CA PRO A 40 -3.21 19.13 2.93
C PRO A 40 -4.46 18.26 3.13
N VAL A 41 -5.00 18.26 4.35
CA VAL A 41 -6.22 17.54 4.74
C VAL A 41 -7.18 18.50 5.42
N ALA A 42 -8.45 18.46 5.03
CA ALA A 42 -9.50 19.21 5.70
C ALA A 42 -9.91 18.50 6.99
N ILE A 43 -9.65 19.12 8.14
CA ILE A 43 -10.02 18.60 9.47
C ILE A 43 -10.84 19.68 10.18
N LYS A 44 -12.10 19.37 10.49
CA LYS A 44 -13.05 20.29 11.14
C LYS A 44 -13.14 21.65 10.42
N GLY A 45 -13.27 21.62 9.10
CA GLY A 45 -13.39 22.84 8.27
C GLY A 45 -12.11 23.67 8.12
N LYS A 46 -10.96 23.18 8.58
CA LYS A 46 -9.67 23.86 8.41
C LYS A 46 -8.69 22.95 7.65
N VAL A 47 -7.91 23.54 6.74
CA VAL A 47 -6.82 22.82 6.08
C VAL A 47 -5.64 22.70 7.04
N ARG A 48 -5.15 21.48 7.23
CA ARG A 48 -3.94 21.17 8.01
C ARG A 48 -3.05 20.24 7.20
N LEU A 49 -1.74 20.33 7.39
CA LEU A 49 -0.83 19.29 6.90
C LEU A 49 -1.05 18.03 7.73
N GLY A 50 -1.20 16.90 7.05
CA GLY A 50 -1.32 15.58 7.66
C GLY A 50 -0.46 14.55 6.93
N SER A 51 0.05 13.58 7.68
CA SER A 51 0.70 12.39 7.12
C SER A 51 -0.34 11.50 6.47
N LEU A 52 -0.33 11.41 5.15
CA LEU A 52 -1.20 10.53 4.38
C LEU A 52 -0.42 9.42 3.71
N LEU A 53 -0.87 8.19 3.92
CA LEU A 53 -0.44 7.03 3.17
C LEU A 53 -0.95 7.14 1.73
N SER A 54 -0.08 6.95 0.74
CA SER A 54 -0.48 6.83 -0.66
C SER A 54 -1.32 5.56 -0.86
N LYS A 55 -2.30 5.61 -1.75
CA LYS A 55 -3.39 4.63 -1.82
C LYS A 55 -2.87 3.18 -1.88
N PRO A 56 -3.17 2.33 -0.88
CA PRO A 56 -2.77 0.93 -0.93
C PRO A 56 -3.51 0.16 -2.03
N ILE A 57 -2.87 -0.86 -2.58
CA ILE A 57 -3.44 -1.73 -3.63
C ILE A 57 -3.38 -3.18 -3.18
N ILE A 58 -4.51 -3.88 -3.30
CA ILE A 58 -4.60 -5.32 -3.06
C ILE A 58 -4.89 -6.06 -4.36
N ASN A 59 -4.12 -7.12 -4.63
CA ASN A 59 -4.36 -8.05 -5.72
C ASN A 59 -4.69 -9.43 -5.16
N LEU A 60 -5.75 -10.05 -5.66
CA LEU A 60 -6.19 -11.40 -5.31
C LEU A 60 -5.80 -12.37 -6.42
N LYS A 61 -5.47 -13.61 -6.03
CA LYS A 61 -5.30 -14.70 -6.98
C LYS A 61 -6.62 -14.88 -7.75
N PRO A 62 -6.59 -15.04 -9.09
CA PRO A 62 -7.77 -15.42 -9.85
C PRO A 62 -8.37 -16.74 -9.32
N SER A 63 -9.70 -16.84 -9.38
CA SER A 63 -10.45 -18.06 -9.05
C SER A 63 -10.21 -19.16 -10.06
#